data_AF-A0A8C5BXD2-F1
#
_entry.id   AF-A0A8C5BXD2-F1
#
_cell.length_a   1.000
_cell.length_b   1.000
_cell.length_c   1.000
_cell.angle_alpha   90.00
_cell.angle_beta   90.00
_cell.angle_gamma   90.00
#
_symmetry.space_group_name_H-M   'P 1'
#
loop_
_entity.id
_entity.type
_entity.pdbx_description
1 polymer ?
#
loop_
_entity_poly.entity_id
_entity_poly.type
_entity_poly.pdbx_seq_one_letter_code
_entity_poly.pdbx_strand_id
1 'polypeptide(L)'
;MCGIFAYLNHEVPRTRKEIFETLVNGLRRLEYRGYDSAGVAVDGPNKLMTDLNSKAIVLIKKKGKVKALDEALYKQDSLDLDEVLCTHFGISHTRWATHGEPSPVNSHPHRSDKNNGNLRESIG
;
A
#
# COMPACT_ATOMS: atom_id res chain seq x y z
N MET A 1 -18.47 0.74 -6.58
CA MET A 1 -17.52 1.05 -7.67
C MET A 1 -16.13 1.23 -7.08
N CYS A 2 -15.07 0.77 -7.74
CA CYS A 2 -13.70 0.83 -7.22
C CYS A 2 -12.98 2.14 -7.59
N GLY A 3 -11.88 2.43 -6.91
CA GLY A 3 -10.98 3.55 -7.22
C GLY A 3 -9.52 3.09 -7.31
N ILE A 4 -8.80 3.59 -8.31
CA ILE A 4 -7.38 3.30 -8.53
C ILE A 4 -6.61 4.61 -8.51
N PHE A 5 -5.49 4.64 -7.81
CA PHE A 5 -4.56 5.75 -7.84
C PHE A 5 -3.13 5.22 -7.81
N ALA A 6 -2.21 5.90 -8.49
CA ALA A 6 -0.80 5.57 -8.48
C ALA A 6 0.02 6.86 -8.42
N TYR A 7 1.17 6.78 -7.77
CA TYR A 7 2.13 7.86 -7.68
C TYR A 7 3.51 7.37 -8.10
N LEU A 8 4.15 8.12 -8.99
CA LEU A 8 5.52 7.89 -9.42
C LEU A 8 6.28 9.19 -9.23
N ASN A 9 7.30 9.18 -8.38
CA ASN A 9 8.32 10.21 -8.37
C ASN A 9 9.55 9.68 -9.11
N HIS A 10 10.05 10.46 -10.06
CA HIS A 10 11.20 10.13 -10.88
C HIS A 10 12.23 11.23 -10.73
N GLU A 11 13.38 10.91 -10.13
CA GLU A 11 14.43 11.89 -9.82
C GLU A 11 13.93 13.08 -8.97
N VAL A 12 12.88 12.84 -8.19
CA VAL A 12 12.30 13.81 -7.25
C VAL A 12 12.32 13.15 -5.88
N PRO A 13 13.28 13.52 -5.00
CA PRO A 13 13.37 12.98 -3.66
C PRO A 13 12.06 13.22 -2.88
N ARG A 14 11.51 12.12 -2.34
CA ARG A 14 10.37 12.15 -1.44
C ARG A 14 10.62 11.22 -0.27
N THR A 15 10.18 11.62 0.92
CA THR A 15 10.15 10.69 2.04
C THR A 15 9.05 9.65 1.83
N ARG A 16 9.22 8.46 2.42
CA ARG A 16 8.18 7.44 2.44
C ARG A 16 6.87 7.97 3.02
N LYS A 17 6.94 8.83 4.04
CA LYS A 17 5.79 9.54 4.60
C LYS A 17 5.05 10.38 3.56
N GLU A 18 5.74 11.24 2.81
CA GLU A 18 5.11 12.06 1.76
C GLU A 18 4.46 11.19 0.66
N ILE A 19 5.09 10.05 0.33
CA ILE A 19 4.53 9.08 -0.62
C ILE A 19 3.23 8.48 -0.08
N PHE A 20 3.20 8.06 1.19
CA PHE A 20 1.98 7.55 1.84
C PHE A 20 0.87 8.59 1.87
N GLU A 21 1.18 9.82 2.28
CA GLU A 21 0.22 10.93 2.28
C GLU A 21 -0.36 11.16 0.88
N THR A 22 0.48 11.11 -0.16
CA THR A 22 0.05 11.28 -1.56
C THR A 22 -0.89 10.17 -2.00
N LEU A 23 -0.54 8.91 -1.74
CA LEU A 23 -1.37 7.74 -2.09
C LEU A 23 -2.72 7.75 -1.38
N VAL A 24 -2.72 8.06 -0.07
CA VAL A 24 -3.93 8.15 0.75
C VAL A 24 -4.80 9.30 0.30
N ASN A 25 -4.23 10.47 0.03
CA ASN A 25 -4.98 11.62 -0.48
C ASN A 25 -5.60 11.35 -1.86
N GLY A 26 -4.90 10.60 -2.71
CA GLY A 26 -5.46 10.08 -3.96
C GLY A 26 -6.71 9.22 -3.72
N LEU A 27 -6.65 8.27 -2.77
CA LEU A 27 -7.81 7.45 -2.41
C LEU A 27 -8.96 8.26 -1.80
N ARG A 28 -8.67 9.24 -0.93
CA ARG A 28 -9.67 10.12 -0.32
C ARG A 28 -10.56 10.81 -1.36
N ARG A 29 -9.96 11.23 -2.48
CA ARG A 29 -10.70 11.86 -3.60
C ARG A 29 -11.60 10.89 -4.36
N LEU A 30 -11.41 9.58 -4.20
CA LEU A 30 -12.19 8.52 -4.84
C LEU A 30 -13.23 7.90 -3.89
N GLU A 31 -13.25 8.31 -2.62
CA GLU A 31 -14.11 7.73 -1.58
C GLU A 31 -15.62 7.92 -1.79
N TYR A 32 -16.01 8.99 -2.48
CA TYR A 32 -17.43 9.35 -2.70
C TYR A 32 -18.24 8.23 -3.39
N ARG A 33 -17.56 7.25 -4.00
CA ARG A 33 -18.18 6.12 -4.71
C ARG A 33 -18.59 4.95 -3.79
N GLY A 34 -18.29 5.04 -2.49
CA GLY A 34 -18.50 3.95 -1.53
C GLY A 34 -17.52 2.78 -1.73
N TYR A 35 -17.08 2.17 -0.63
CA TYR A 35 -16.08 1.10 -0.63
C TYR A 35 -16.02 0.46 0.77
N ASP A 36 -15.55 -0.78 0.81
CA ASP A 36 -15.49 -1.63 2.01
C ASP A 36 -14.06 -2.00 2.44
N SER A 37 -13.08 -1.74 1.59
CA SER A 37 -11.69 -2.05 1.86
C SER A 37 -10.75 -1.24 0.96
N ALA A 38 -9.51 -1.10 1.40
CA ALA A 38 -8.48 -0.38 0.66
C ALA A 38 -7.10 -1.01 0.87
N GLY A 39 -6.18 -0.72 -0.03
CA GLY A 39 -4.79 -1.14 0.12
C GLY A 39 -3.82 -0.34 -0.73
N VAL A 40 -2.54 -0.45 -0.38
CA VAL A 40 -1.41 0.13 -1.10
C VAL A 40 -0.35 -0.94 -1.34
N ALA A 41 0.43 -0.76 -2.40
CA ALA A 41 1.69 -1.46 -2.60
C ALA A 41 2.80 -0.42 -2.88
N VAL A 42 3.94 -0.61 -2.21
CA VAL A 42 5.10 0.28 -2.29
C VAL A 42 6.39 -0.53 -2.23
N ASP A 43 7.50 0.03 -2.72
CA ASP A 43 8.84 -0.50 -2.42
C ASP A 43 9.04 -0.60 -0.91
N GLY A 44 9.48 -1.75 -0.42
CA GLY A 44 9.89 -1.98 0.96
C GLY A 44 11.28 -1.46 1.26
N PRO A 45 11.86 -1.80 2.42
CA PRO A 45 13.20 -1.33 2.77
C PRO A 45 14.22 -1.90 1.79
N ASN A 46 15.17 -1.05 1.37
CA ASN A 46 16.36 -1.49 0.64
C ASN A 46 17.18 -2.40 1.57
N LYS A 47 16.97 -3.72 1.52
CA LYS A 47 18.03 -4.62 1.95
C LYS A 47 19.23 -4.35 1.05
N LEU A 48 20.43 -4.29 1.63
CA LEU A 48 21.71 -4.36 0.91
C LEU A 48 21.67 -5.58 -0.03
N MET A 49 21.14 -5.39 -1.23
CA MET A 49 21.01 -6.42 -2.23
C MET A 49 21.84 -5.96 -3.40
N THR A 50 22.90 -6.74 -3.64
CA THR A 50 23.73 -6.82 -4.83
C THR A 50 22.95 -7.07 -6.13
N ASP A 51 21.62 -7.03 -6.08
CA ASP A 51 20.72 -7.28 -7.21
C ASP A 51 19.64 -6.19 -7.24
N LEU A 52 19.76 -5.28 -8.21
CA LEU A 52 18.84 -4.17 -8.45
C LEU A 52 17.40 -4.63 -8.77
N ASN A 53 17.21 -5.92 -9.09
CA ASN A 53 15.91 -6.50 -9.41
C ASN A 53 15.14 -7.03 -8.19
N SER A 54 15.77 -7.09 -7.01
CA SER A 54 15.19 -7.71 -5.81
C SER A 54 14.67 -6.70 -4.79
N LYS A 55 14.09 -5.57 -5.23
CA LYS A 55 13.36 -4.69 -4.30
C LYS A 55 12.13 -5.42 -3.77
N ALA A 56 12.08 -5.60 -2.45
CA ALA A 56 10.93 -6.22 -1.81
C ALA A 56 9.72 -5.29 -1.93
N ILE A 57 8.60 -5.75 -2.51
CA ILE A 57 7.35 -4.97 -2.51
C ILE A 57 6.57 -5.28 -1.24
N VAL A 58 6.12 -4.23 -0.55
CA VAL A 58 5.29 -4.34 0.66
C VAL A 58 3.85 -3.98 0.33
N LEU A 59 2.92 -4.85 0.72
CA LEU A 59 1.48 -4.66 0.56
C LEU A 59 0.86 -4.38 1.92
N ILE A 60 0.15 -3.27 2.04
CA ILE A 60 -0.57 -2.90 3.26
C ILE A 60 -2.03 -2.77 2.88
N LYS A 61 -2.86 -3.64 3.45
CA LYS A 61 -4.27 -3.80 3.07
C LYS A 61 -5.13 -3.81 4.32
N LYS A 62 -6.26 -3.09 4.29
CA LYS A 62 -7.19 -3.03 5.42
C LYS A 62 -8.63 -3.10 4.97
N LYS A 63 -9.45 -3.83 5.74
CA LYS A 63 -10.91 -3.73 5.68
C LYS A 63 -11.34 -2.39 6.28
N GLY A 64 -12.36 -1.78 5.72
CA GLY A 64 -12.95 -0.53 6.19
C GLY A 64 -12.62 0.65 5.28
N LYS A 65 -12.76 1.85 5.86
CA LYS A 65 -12.55 3.12 5.17
C LYS A 65 -11.05 3.41 4.97
N VAL A 66 -10.71 4.36 4.08
CA VAL A 66 -9.33 4.77 3.80
C VAL A 66 -8.63 5.21 5.07
N LYS A 67 -9.36 5.81 6.02
CA LYS A 67 -8.84 6.14 7.36
C LYS A 67 -8.21 4.93 8.08
N ALA A 68 -8.82 3.74 7.97
CA ALA A 68 -8.27 2.53 8.60
C ALA A 68 -6.98 2.05 7.92
N LEU A 69 -6.84 2.29 6.61
CA LEU A 69 -5.60 2.04 5.87
C LEU A 69 -4.52 3.07 6.27
N ASP A 70 -4.88 4.35 6.36
CA ASP A 70 -4.00 5.45 6.76
C ASP A 70 -3.37 5.15 8.13
N GLU A 71 -4.19 4.80 9.13
CA GLU A 71 -3.71 4.39 10.46
C GLU A 71 -2.82 3.13 10.41
N ALA A 72 -3.04 2.22 9.48
CA ALA A 72 -2.25 1.00 9.34
C ALA A 72 -0.87 1.24 8.68
N LEU A 73 -0.73 2.29 7.87
CA LEU A 73 0.53 2.68 7.23
C LEU A 73 1.55 3.16 8.26
N TYR A 74 1.11 3.95 9.26
CA TYR A 74 1.98 4.50 10.29
C TYR A 74 2.33 3.51 11.43
N LYS A 75 1.77 2.30 11.39
CA LYS A 75 2.05 1.22 12.36
C LYS A 75 3.03 0.17 11.83
N GLN A 76 3.68 0.44 10.70
CA GLN A 76 4.61 -0.51 10.07
C GLN A 76 6.03 -0.29 10.59
N ASP A 77 6.44 -1.04 11.61
CA ASP A 77 7.80 -0.95 12.18
C ASP A 77 8.91 -1.33 11.18
N SER A 78 8.56 -2.10 10.14
CA SER A 78 9.49 -2.53 9.09
C SER A 78 9.79 -1.48 8.02
N LEU A 79 9.10 -0.33 8.07
CA LEU A 79 9.21 0.73 7.07
C LEU A 79 9.65 2.03 7.75
N ASP A 80 10.85 2.49 7.41
CA ASP A 80 11.32 3.81 7.81
C ASP A 80 10.56 4.90 7.04
N LEU A 81 9.75 5.67 7.76
CA LEU A 81 8.92 6.75 7.21
C LEU A 81 9.75 7.93 6.71
N ASP A 82 10.95 8.12 7.27
CA ASP A 82 11.87 9.21 6.93
C ASP A 82 12.85 8.81 5.81
N GLU A 83 12.81 7.55 5.35
CA GLU A 83 13.58 7.09 4.19
C GLU A 83 13.28 7.94 2.95
N VAL A 84 14.32 8.54 2.37
CA VAL A 84 14.22 9.34 1.15
C VAL A 84 14.39 8.44 -0.07
N LEU A 85 13.38 8.42 -0.92
CA LEU A 85 13.31 7.64 -2.14
C LEU A 85 13.37 8.59 -3.35
N CYS A 86 14.48 8.56 -4.09
CA CYS A 86 14.69 9.45 -5.25
C CYS A 86 13.79 9.07 -6.44
N THR A 87 13.64 7.77 -6.68
CA THR A 87 12.71 7.21 -7.66
C THR A 87 11.92 6.08 -7.01
N HIS A 88 10.60 6.20 -7.02
CA HIS A 88 9.67 5.25 -6.40
C HIS A 88 8.37 5.18 -7.18
N PHE A 89 7.73 4.00 -7.10
CA PHE A 89 6.40 3.75 -7.63
C PHE A 89 5.51 3.16 -6.52
N GLY A 90 4.37 3.81 -6.29
CA GLY A 90 3.35 3.35 -5.37
C GLY A 90 2.00 3.24 -6.06
N ILE A 91 1.25 2.19 -5.74
CA ILE A 91 -0.13 2.02 -6.21
C ILE A 91 -1.07 1.89 -5.01
N SER A 92 -2.28 2.39 -5.16
CA SER A 92 -3.33 2.33 -4.15
C SER A 92 -4.69 2.05 -4.78
N HIS A 93 -5.55 1.36 -4.03
CA HIS A 93 -6.86 0.94 -4.51
C HIS A 93 -7.91 0.97 -3.41
N THR A 94 -9.12 1.43 -3.74
CA THR A 94 -10.35 1.23 -2.95
C THR A 94 -11.25 0.23 -3.63
N ARG A 95 -11.71 -0.78 -2.89
CA ARG A 95 -12.51 -1.90 -3.41
C ARG A 95 -13.95 -1.80 -2.93
N TRP A 96 -14.88 -2.05 -3.86
CA TRP A 96 -16.26 -2.41 -3.58
C TRP A 96 -16.42 -3.91 -3.91
N ALA A 97 -16.59 -4.72 -2.88
CA ALA A 97 -16.76 -6.16 -2.95
C ALA A 97 -18.11 -6.51 -3.58
N THR A 98 -18.06 -7.17 -4.74
CA THR A 98 -19.23 -7.84 -5.34
C THR A 98 -19.18 -9.35 -5.12
N HIS A 99 -17.98 -9.89 -4.88
CA HIS A 99 -17.72 -11.30 -4.57
C HIS A 99 -16.64 -11.39 -3.48
N GLY A 100 -16.82 -12.35 -2.56
CA GLY A 100 -15.94 -12.53 -1.41
C GLY A 100 -16.10 -11.40 -0.38
N GLU A 101 -16.00 -11.76 0.90
CA GLU A 101 -16.16 -10.77 1.97
C GLU A 101 -15.04 -9.70 1.92
N PRO A 102 -15.31 -8.48 2.40
CA PRO A 102 -14.27 -7.49 2.62
C PRO A 102 -13.26 -7.99 3.65
N SER A 103 -12.03 -8.24 3.22
CA SER A 103 -10.92 -8.73 4.04
C SER A 103 -9.59 -8.27 3.44
N PRO A 104 -8.49 -8.16 4.22
CA PRO A 104 -7.18 -7.79 3.68
C PRO A 104 -6.71 -8.69 2.52
N VAL A 105 -7.02 -9.99 2.56
CA VAL A 105 -6.67 -10.94 1.50
C VAL A 105 -7.38 -10.59 0.19
N ASN A 106 -8.68 -10.29 0.27
CA ASN A 106 -9.53 -9.94 -0.88
C ASN A 106 -9.36 -8.49 -1.35
N SER A 107 -8.75 -7.63 -0.54
CA SER A 107 -8.38 -6.26 -0.93
C SER A 107 -7.30 -6.27 -2.02
N HIS A 108 -7.37 -5.27 -2.89
CA HIS A 108 -6.29 -4.94 -3.83
C HIS A 108 -5.23 -4.06 -3.13
N PRO A 109 -3.99 -4.00 -3.65
CA PRO A 109 -3.47 -4.79 -4.79
C PRO A 109 -3.33 -6.29 -4.49
N HIS A 110 -3.50 -7.12 -5.52
CA HIS A 110 -3.21 -8.55 -5.45
C HIS A 110 -1.77 -8.83 -5.91
N ARG A 111 -1.12 -9.82 -5.30
CA ARG A 111 0.18 -10.33 -5.73
C ARG A 111 -0.01 -11.64 -6.51
N SER A 112 0.86 -11.91 -7.46
CA SER A 112 0.79 -13.07 -8.35
C SER A 112 1.23 -14.38 -7.70
N ASP A 113 2.09 -14.32 -6.68
CA ASP A 113 2.56 -15.48 -5.95
C ASP A 113 1.64 -15.83 -4.76
N LYS A 114 1.91 -16.98 -4.13
CA LYS A 114 1.13 -17.48 -2.99
C LYS A 114 1.19 -16.55 -1.76
N ASN A 115 2.02 -15.51 -1.77
CA ASN A 115 2.15 -14.55 -0.68
C ASN A 115 1.10 -13.43 -0.71
N ASN A 116 -0.01 -13.58 -1.46
CA ASN A 116 -1.12 -12.63 -1.55
C ASN A 116 -1.93 -12.42 -0.24
N GLY A 117 -1.33 -12.65 0.92
CA GLY A 117 -1.98 -12.59 2.22
C GLY A 117 -1.09 -12.89 3.42
N ASN A 118 0.21 -13.20 3.24
CA ASN A 118 1.13 -13.40 4.36
C ASN A 118 1.58 -12.06 4.95
N LEU A 119 0.62 -11.31 5.49
CA LEU A 119 0.91 -10.65 6.76
C LEU A 119 1.16 -11.80 7.71
N ARG A 120 2.42 -12.02 8.08
CA ARG A 120 2.68 -12.60 9.40
C ARG A 120 1.93 -11.69 10.36
N GLU A 121 0.73 -12.08 10.75
CA GLU A 121 0.20 -11.65 12.04
C GLU A 121 1.33 -12.00 13.01
N SER A 122 1.97 -10.97 13.55
CA SER A 122 2.75 -11.07 14.76
C SER A 122 1.77 -11.45 15.87
N ILE A 123 1.39 -12.72 15.89
CA ILE A 123 0.76 -13.39 17.02
C ILE A 123 1.88 -13.80 17.96
N GLY A 124 1.90 -13.19 19.15
CA GLY A 124 2.56 -13.71 20.36
C GLY A 124 4.07 -13.53 20.41
#